data_AF-A0A7J7E317-F1
#
_entry.id   AF-A0A7J7E317-F1
#
_cell.length_a   1.000
_cell.length_b   1.000
_cell.length_c   1.000
_cell.angle_alpha   90.00
_cell.angle_beta   90.00
_cell.angle_gamma   90.00
#
_symmetry.space_group_name_H-M   'P 1'
#
loop_
_entity.id
_entity.type
_entity.pdbx_description
1 polymer ?
#
loop_
_entity_poly.entity_id
_entity_poly.type
_entity_poly.pdbx_seq_one_letter_code
_entity_poly.pdbx_strand_id
1 'polypeptide(L)'
;MKSYIVALVLTIFIYSFGANAADDSNLGASFIFGDSLVDAGNNNYLSTLSRANIKPNGIDFKASGGNPTGRFTNGRTIGDIVGEELGIPNYAVPFLAPNATGKTILYGVNYASGGGGIMNATGRIFVNRLGMDVQVDYFNITRRQFDQLLGASQARDYIMKKSIFSITIGANDFLNNYLLPVLSVGARISESPDAFVDDMLSHLRNQLTRMYQLDARKFVIGNVGPIGCIPYQKTINQLDENECVSLANQLATQYNGKLKDLLAQLNDNLPGATFILANVYDLVMELIRNYNKYGFITASRACCGNGGQFAGIIPCGPTSSMCQDRAKHVFWDPYHPSEAANIIIAKQLLDGGKQYISPMNLRQLRDL
;
A
#
# COMPACT_ATOMS: atom_id res chain seq x y z
N MET A 1 30.48 -59.10 46.09
CA MET A 1 29.70 -58.48 45.01
C MET A 1 29.43 -57.04 45.40
N LYS A 2 30.10 -56.08 44.75
CA LYS A 2 29.96 -54.65 45.02
C LYS A 2 28.88 -54.09 44.09
N SER A 3 27.79 -53.58 44.65
CA SER A 3 26.74 -52.86 43.91
C SER A 3 27.13 -51.39 43.79
N TYR A 4 27.28 -50.91 42.56
CA TYR A 4 27.47 -49.48 42.26
C TYR A 4 26.09 -48.87 42.00
N ILE A 5 25.65 -47.96 42.88
CA ILE A 5 24.50 -47.07 42.61
C ILE A 5 25.08 -45.81 41.97
N VAL A 6 24.82 -45.63 40.68
CA VAL A 6 25.13 -44.40 39.96
C VAL A 6 23.96 -43.44 40.19
N ALA A 7 24.19 -42.36 40.93
CA ALA A 7 23.24 -41.26 41.07
C ALA A 7 23.35 -40.33 39.86
N LEU A 8 22.27 -40.22 39.08
CA LEU A 8 22.14 -39.32 37.95
C LEU A 8 21.74 -37.93 38.46
N VAL A 9 22.64 -36.95 38.41
CA VAL A 9 22.33 -35.55 38.73
C VAL A 9 21.79 -34.86 37.46
N LEU A 10 20.49 -34.57 37.43
CA LEU A 10 19.89 -33.72 36.40
C LEU A 10 20.04 -32.25 36.80
N THR A 11 20.97 -31.54 36.16
CA THR A 11 21.04 -30.07 36.18
C THR A 11 20.03 -29.50 35.17
N ILE A 12 18.95 -28.91 35.67
CA ILE A 12 18.00 -28.14 34.87
C ILE A 12 18.60 -26.74 34.65
N PHE A 13 19.02 -26.46 33.41
CA PHE A 13 19.33 -25.10 32.97
C PHE A 13 18.01 -24.36 32.68
N ILE A 14 17.59 -23.49 33.59
CA ILE A 14 16.51 -22.54 33.35
C ILE A 14 17.10 -21.43 32.48
N TYR A 15 16.87 -21.50 31.17
CA TYR A 15 17.05 -20.35 30.29
C TYR A 15 15.89 -19.39 30.54
N SER A 16 16.13 -18.39 31.39
CA SER A 16 15.28 -17.20 31.46
C SER A 16 15.40 -16.45 30.13
N PHE A 17 14.44 -16.69 29.23
CA PHE A 17 14.16 -15.75 28.14
C PHE A 17 13.64 -14.47 28.78
N GLY A 18 14.57 -13.54 29.06
CA GLY A 18 14.21 -12.15 29.21
C GLY A 18 13.69 -11.68 27.86
N ALA A 19 12.37 -11.72 27.67
CA ALA A 19 11.75 -10.85 26.70
C ALA A 19 12.09 -9.43 27.13
N ASN A 20 13.05 -8.80 26.45
CA ASN A 20 13.10 -7.35 26.42
C ASN A 20 11.74 -6.93 25.84
N ALA A 21 10.79 -6.62 26.71
CA ALA A 21 9.70 -5.74 26.34
C ALA A 21 10.40 -4.46 25.90
N ALA A 22 10.61 -4.33 24.58
CA ALA A 22 10.89 -3.03 24.01
C ALA A 22 9.81 -2.11 24.56
N ASP A 23 10.22 -0.97 25.10
CA ASP A 23 9.30 -0.02 25.67
C ASP A 23 8.37 0.47 24.54
N ASP A 24 7.20 -0.17 24.42
CA ASP A 24 6.14 0.13 23.44
C ASP A 24 5.70 1.60 23.52
N SER A 25 6.10 2.31 24.59
CA SER A 25 5.87 3.73 24.79
C SER A 25 6.46 4.61 23.67
N ASN A 26 7.40 4.11 22.85
CA ASN A 26 8.08 4.90 21.82
C ASN A 26 7.63 4.61 20.37
N LEU A 27 6.75 3.64 20.14
CA LEU A 27 6.25 3.33 18.79
C LEU A 27 5.10 4.28 18.41
N GLY A 28 5.09 4.71 17.14
CA GLY A 28 4.03 5.54 16.57
C GLY A 28 3.03 4.73 15.76
N ALA A 29 1.85 5.30 15.50
CA ALA A 29 0.85 4.66 14.65
C ALA A 29 1.24 4.75 13.16
N SER A 30 0.94 3.71 12.39
CA SER A 30 0.97 3.78 10.92
C SER A 30 -0.45 3.86 10.36
N PHE A 31 -0.83 5.03 9.86
CA PHE A 31 -2.11 5.25 9.19
C PHE A 31 -1.92 5.11 7.68
N ILE A 32 -2.67 4.20 7.08
CA ILE A 32 -2.48 3.81 5.68
C ILE A 32 -3.73 4.21 4.88
N PHE A 33 -3.53 4.98 3.82
CA PHE A 33 -4.55 5.44 2.89
C PHE A 33 -4.15 5.01 1.49
N GLY A 34 -5.12 4.72 0.64
CA GLY A 34 -4.81 4.29 -0.70
C GLY A 34 -5.85 3.48 -1.41
N ASP A 35 -5.39 2.76 -2.42
CA ASP A 35 -6.19 1.83 -3.19
C ASP A 35 -5.86 0.36 -2.89
N SER A 36 -6.12 -0.53 -3.84
CA SER A 36 -5.89 -1.98 -3.71
C SER A 36 -4.43 -2.33 -3.42
N LEU A 37 -3.46 -1.47 -3.76
CA LEU A 37 -2.03 -1.73 -3.50
C LEU A 37 -1.69 -1.85 -2.01
N VAL A 38 -2.52 -1.26 -1.15
CA VAL A 38 -2.32 -1.23 0.30
C VAL A 38 -3.59 -1.57 1.08
N ASP A 39 -4.67 -2.04 0.45
CA ASP A 39 -5.90 -2.45 1.15
C ASP A 39 -5.65 -3.68 2.04
N ALA A 40 -6.03 -3.57 3.32
CA ALA A 40 -5.94 -4.64 4.31
C ALA A 40 -7.23 -5.46 4.48
N GLY A 41 -8.29 -5.13 3.75
CA GLY A 41 -9.58 -5.83 3.75
C GLY A 41 -10.82 -4.95 3.93
N ASN A 42 -10.75 -3.63 3.72
CA ASN A 42 -11.92 -2.75 3.83
C ASN A 42 -13.02 -3.14 2.84
N ASN A 43 -12.64 -3.55 1.63
CA ASN A 43 -13.57 -3.97 0.58
C ASN A 43 -14.40 -5.23 0.93
N ASN A 44 -14.04 -5.95 2.00
CA ASN A 44 -14.82 -7.10 2.48
C ASN A 44 -16.17 -6.68 3.07
N TYR A 45 -16.25 -5.43 3.54
CA TYR A 45 -17.43 -4.87 4.22
C TYR A 45 -18.29 -4.01 3.29
N LEU A 46 -17.97 -3.98 2.00
CA LEU A 46 -18.69 -3.22 0.98
C LEU A 46 -19.35 -4.16 -0.04
N SER A 47 -20.50 -3.76 -0.57
CA SER A 47 -21.07 -4.42 -1.76
C SER A 47 -20.31 -3.93 -3.00
N THR A 48 -19.23 -4.63 -3.37
CA THR A 48 -18.28 -4.19 -4.39
C THR A 48 -17.85 -5.33 -5.30
N LEU A 49 -17.49 -5.00 -6.54
CA LEU A 49 -16.83 -5.93 -7.47
C LEU A 49 -15.31 -5.98 -7.29
N SER A 50 -14.73 -5.01 -6.57
CA SER A 50 -13.29 -4.97 -6.29
C SER A 50 -13.03 -5.62 -4.93
N ARG A 51 -12.86 -6.94 -4.88
CA ARG A 51 -12.64 -7.66 -3.61
C ARG A 51 -11.61 -8.77 -3.76
N ALA A 52 -10.68 -8.86 -2.81
CA ALA A 52 -9.62 -9.87 -2.78
C ALA A 52 -9.70 -10.84 -1.58
N ASN A 53 -10.85 -10.98 -0.92
CA ASN A 53 -11.06 -12.01 0.11
C ASN A 53 -11.46 -13.38 -0.48
N ILE A 54 -10.91 -13.70 -1.64
CA ILE A 54 -11.15 -14.93 -2.38
C ILE A 54 -9.81 -15.62 -2.65
N LYS A 55 -9.80 -16.95 -2.54
CA LYS A 55 -8.62 -17.75 -2.87
C LYS A 55 -8.28 -17.55 -4.36
N PRO A 56 -6.99 -17.53 -4.73
CA PRO A 56 -5.80 -17.77 -3.89
C PRO A 56 -5.13 -16.51 -3.31
N ASN A 57 -5.80 -15.34 -3.26
CA ASN A 57 -5.21 -14.16 -2.60
C ASN A 57 -4.88 -14.45 -1.13
N GLY A 58 -3.74 -13.94 -0.66
CA GLY A 58 -3.26 -14.17 0.70
C GLY A 58 -2.72 -15.58 0.98
N ILE A 59 -2.53 -16.44 -0.02
CA ILE A 59 -2.04 -17.83 0.14
C ILE A 59 -0.69 -17.94 0.88
N ASP A 60 0.18 -16.94 0.75
CA ASP A 60 1.48 -16.84 1.42
C ASP A 60 1.43 -16.03 2.71
N PHE A 61 0.28 -15.44 3.05
CA PHE A 61 0.14 -14.62 4.25
C PHE A 61 0.06 -15.48 5.51
N LYS A 62 1.22 -15.65 6.16
CA LYS A 62 1.36 -16.50 7.36
C LYS A 62 0.41 -16.12 8.49
N ALA A 63 0.18 -14.82 8.71
CA ALA A 63 -0.66 -14.34 9.81
C ALA A 63 -2.13 -14.79 9.70
N SER A 64 -2.62 -15.09 8.49
CA SER A 64 -3.96 -15.66 8.28
C SER A 64 -3.95 -17.18 8.03
N GLY A 65 -2.78 -17.82 8.10
CA GLY A 65 -2.61 -19.23 7.71
C GLY A 65 -2.89 -19.47 6.22
N GLY A 66 -2.64 -18.48 5.36
CA GLY A 66 -2.95 -18.56 3.93
C GLY A 66 -4.42 -18.28 3.57
N ASN A 67 -5.24 -17.84 4.53
CA ASN A 67 -6.63 -17.46 4.26
C ASN A 67 -6.71 -16.06 3.65
N PRO A 68 -7.58 -15.84 2.64
CA PRO A 68 -7.75 -14.52 2.04
C PRO A 68 -8.23 -13.47 3.05
N THR A 69 -7.52 -12.36 3.16
CA THR A 69 -7.86 -11.25 4.07
C THR A 69 -8.44 -10.03 3.35
N GLY A 70 -8.40 -10.00 2.01
CA GLY A 70 -8.76 -8.81 1.23
C GLY A 70 -7.56 -8.01 0.71
N ARG A 71 -6.32 -8.47 0.97
CA ARG A 71 -5.12 -7.95 0.32
C ARG A 71 -5.03 -8.43 -1.13
N PHE A 72 -4.81 -7.51 -2.05
CA PHE A 72 -4.68 -7.79 -3.49
C PHE A 72 -3.26 -8.28 -3.84
N THR A 73 -2.81 -9.33 -3.15
CA THR A 73 -1.50 -9.95 -3.38
C THR A 73 -1.52 -11.39 -2.84
N ASN A 74 -0.46 -12.16 -3.06
CA ASN A 74 -0.31 -13.48 -2.46
C ASN A 74 0.01 -13.44 -0.96
N GLY A 75 0.53 -12.33 -0.42
CA GLY A 75 0.98 -12.24 0.97
C GLY A 75 0.75 -10.88 1.60
N ARG A 76 1.82 -10.25 2.08
CA ARG A 76 1.81 -8.89 2.64
C ARG A 76 1.84 -7.80 1.57
N THR A 77 1.16 -6.69 1.85
CA THR A 77 1.29 -5.42 1.11
C THR A 77 2.55 -4.66 1.57
N ILE A 78 2.94 -3.62 0.84
CA ILE A 78 4.03 -2.72 1.28
C ILE A 78 3.72 -2.10 2.66
N GLY A 79 2.47 -1.73 2.91
CA GLY A 79 2.06 -1.14 4.19
C GLY A 79 2.22 -2.11 5.37
N ASP A 80 1.95 -3.39 5.16
CA ASP A 80 2.18 -4.42 6.17
C ASP A 80 3.66 -4.57 6.50
N ILE A 81 4.50 -4.69 5.46
CA ILE A 81 5.95 -4.91 5.60
C ILE A 81 6.61 -3.71 6.26
N VAL A 82 6.24 -2.49 5.86
CA VAL A 82 6.74 -1.26 6.49
C VAL A 82 6.35 -1.21 7.97
N GLY A 83 5.10 -1.56 8.31
CA GLY A 83 4.66 -1.60 9.71
C GLY A 83 5.50 -2.55 10.57
N GLU A 84 5.70 -3.78 10.09
CA GLU A 84 6.55 -4.78 10.76
C GLU A 84 7.99 -4.28 10.94
N GLU A 85 8.60 -3.75 9.89
CA GLU A 85 10.00 -3.31 9.89
C GLU A 85 10.26 -2.04 10.71
N LEU A 86 9.23 -1.24 10.96
CA LEU A 86 9.26 -0.12 11.89
C LEU A 86 8.96 -0.53 13.34
N GLY A 87 8.65 -1.82 13.58
CA GLY A 87 8.45 -2.40 14.91
C GLY A 87 7.01 -2.37 15.41
N ILE A 88 6.02 -2.06 14.56
CA ILE A 88 4.62 -2.03 14.96
C ILE A 88 4.16 -3.45 15.29
N PRO A 89 3.61 -3.70 16.49
CA PRO A 89 3.35 -5.06 16.97
C PRO A 89 2.23 -5.79 16.21
N ASN A 90 1.34 -5.05 15.55
CA ASN A 90 0.20 -5.59 14.81
C ASN A 90 0.04 -4.87 13.46
N TYR A 91 -0.46 -5.58 12.45
CA TYR A 91 -0.84 -4.94 11.19
C TYR A 91 -1.95 -3.91 11.41
N ALA A 92 -1.90 -2.84 10.63
CA ALA A 92 -2.97 -1.85 10.61
C ALA A 92 -4.30 -2.51 10.24
N VAL A 93 -5.26 -2.43 11.15
CA VAL A 93 -6.59 -3.02 10.96
C VAL A 93 -7.37 -2.24 9.91
N PRO A 94 -8.12 -2.90 9.00
CA PRO A 94 -9.00 -2.20 8.08
C PRO A 94 -10.10 -1.49 8.88
N PHE A 95 -10.30 -0.19 8.64
CA PHE A 95 -11.24 0.65 9.39
C PHE A 95 -12.66 0.08 9.46
N LEU A 96 -13.13 -0.57 8.40
CA LEU A 96 -14.49 -1.14 8.36
C LEU A 96 -14.62 -2.47 9.13
N ALA A 97 -13.53 -3.05 9.63
CA ALA A 97 -13.63 -4.26 10.43
C ALA A 97 -14.16 -3.97 11.84
N PRO A 98 -14.99 -4.88 12.42
CA PRO A 98 -15.55 -4.70 13.75
C PRO A 98 -14.52 -4.50 14.87
N ASN A 99 -13.28 -4.94 14.66
CA ASN A 99 -12.19 -4.83 15.62
C ASN A 99 -11.34 -3.55 15.45
N ALA A 100 -11.69 -2.64 14.54
CA ALA A 100 -11.02 -1.35 14.34
C ALA A 100 -11.46 -0.29 15.37
N THR A 101 -11.32 -0.62 16.65
CA THR A 101 -11.72 0.23 17.79
C THR A 101 -10.83 -0.02 19.00
N GLY A 102 -10.97 0.81 20.04
CA GLY A 102 -10.24 0.68 21.30
C GLY A 102 -8.73 0.83 21.11
N LYS A 103 -7.93 0.14 21.95
CA LYS A 103 -6.47 0.28 21.93
C LYS A 103 -5.81 -0.17 20.63
N THR A 104 -6.47 -1.00 19.81
CA THR A 104 -5.93 -1.50 18.55
C THR A 104 -5.58 -0.36 17.58
N ILE A 105 -6.39 0.71 17.55
CA ILE A 105 -6.18 1.84 16.64
C ILE A 105 -4.92 2.66 16.96
N LEU A 106 -4.37 2.51 18.17
CA LEU A 106 -3.17 3.22 18.61
C LEU A 106 -1.92 2.80 17.83
N TYR A 107 -1.93 1.62 17.21
CA TYR A 107 -0.85 1.12 16.36
C TYR A 107 -1.02 1.50 14.88
N GLY A 108 -2.18 2.04 14.51
CA GLY A 108 -2.48 2.36 13.13
C GLY A 108 -3.77 1.72 12.62
N VAL A 109 -4.29 2.33 11.56
CA VAL A 109 -5.53 1.90 10.90
C VAL A 109 -5.32 2.04 9.40
N ASN A 110 -5.87 1.08 8.66
CA ASN A 110 -5.86 1.06 7.21
C ASN A 110 -7.21 1.52 6.67
N TYR A 111 -7.21 2.61 5.92
CA TYR A 111 -8.39 3.21 5.30
C TYR A 111 -8.47 2.93 3.79
N ALA A 112 -7.44 2.27 3.23
CA ALA A 112 -7.34 2.03 1.81
C ALA A 112 -8.46 1.12 1.29
N SER A 113 -8.81 1.28 0.02
CA SER A 113 -9.92 0.54 -0.60
C SER A 113 -9.63 0.20 -2.04
N GLY A 114 -9.76 -1.07 -2.40
CA GLY A 114 -9.67 -1.51 -3.79
C GLY A 114 -10.60 -0.73 -4.73
N GLY A 115 -10.04 -0.22 -5.83
CA GLY A 115 -10.75 0.64 -6.79
C GLY A 115 -10.95 2.10 -6.33
N GLY A 116 -10.47 2.47 -5.14
CA GLY A 116 -10.45 3.86 -4.68
C GLY A 116 -9.53 4.74 -5.51
N GLY A 117 -9.80 6.04 -5.53
CA GLY A 117 -9.00 7.05 -6.23
C GLY A 117 -9.04 8.39 -5.52
N ILE A 118 -8.25 9.33 -6.03
CA ILE A 118 -8.21 10.73 -5.58
C ILE A 118 -9.54 11.40 -5.90
N MET A 119 -10.05 11.16 -7.12
CA MET A 119 -11.30 11.72 -7.61
C MET A 119 -12.49 10.91 -7.12
N ASN A 120 -13.55 11.60 -6.70
CA ASN A 120 -14.79 10.95 -6.26
C ASN A 120 -15.52 10.18 -7.37
N ALA A 121 -15.20 10.43 -8.64
CA ALA A 121 -15.72 9.69 -9.79
C ALA A 121 -14.98 8.36 -10.03
N THR A 122 -13.78 8.19 -9.49
CA THR A 122 -12.92 7.03 -9.78
C THR A 122 -13.53 5.72 -9.30
N GLY A 123 -13.33 4.65 -10.08
CA GLY A 123 -13.71 3.29 -9.70
C GLY A 123 -15.21 3.03 -9.58
N ARG A 124 -16.08 3.90 -10.14
CA ARG A 124 -17.55 3.71 -10.11
C ARG A 124 -18.00 2.37 -10.71
N ILE A 125 -17.22 1.82 -11.64
CA ILE A 125 -17.47 0.50 -12.23
C ILE A 125 -17.47 -0.64 -11.21
N PHE A 126 -16.88 -0.44 -10.03
CA PHE A 126 -16.84 -1.43 -8.97
C PHE A 126 -18.02 -1.35 -7.99
N VAL A 127 -19.03 -0.52 -8.30
CA VAL A 127 -20.21 -0.23 -7.48
C VAL A 127 -19.84 0.58 -6.22
N ASN A 128 -19.27 -0.05 -5.20
CA ASN A 128 -18.83 0.62 -3.98
C ASN A 128 -17.31 0.52 -3.79
N ARG A 129 -16.74 1.60 -3.27
CA ARG A 129 -15.31 1.81 -2.99
C ARG A 129 -15.15 3.06 -2.14
N LEU A 130 -14.11 3.13 -1.33
CA LEU A 130 -13.78 4.31 -0.54
C LEU A 130 -12.83 5.21 -1.34
N GLY A 131 -13.33 6.32 -1.87
CA GLY A 131 -12.48 7.38 -2.43
C GLY A 131 -11.72 8.12 -1.32
N MET A 132 -10.65 8.83 -1.68
CA MET A 132 -9.75 9.45 -0.70
C MET A 132 -10.46 10.38 0.29
N ASP A 133 -11.48 11.13 -0.13
CA ASP A 133 -12.27 11.98 0.78
C ASP A 133 -12.93 11.19 1.91
N VAL A 134 -13.48 10.01 1.60
CA VAL A 134 -14.10 9.11 2.60
C VAL A 134 -13.06 8.50 3.51
N GLN A 135 -11.88 8.18 2.99
CA GLN A 135 -10.77 7.66 3.80
C GLN A 135 -10.31 8.71 4.83
N VAL A 136 -10.24 9.98 4.44
CA VAL A 136 -9.95 11.11 5.35
C VAL A 136 -11.06 11.30 6.38
N ASP A 137 -12.34 11.14 5.99
CA ASP A 137 -13.47 11.18 6.93
C ASP A 137 -13.38 10.07 7.99
N TYR A 138 -12.97 8.87 7.59
CA TYR A 138 -12.75 7.76 8.51
C TYR A 138 -11.58 8.01 9.46
N PHE A 139 -10.50 8.62 8.98
CA PHE A 139 -9.43 9.07 9.87
C PHE A 139 -9.91 10.12 10.88
N ASN A 140 -10.79 11.05 10.50
CA ASN A 140 -11.39 12.00 11.44
C ASN A 140 -12.17 11.29 12.57
N ILE A 141 -12.87 10.20 12.26
CA ILE A 141 -13.52 9.36 13.27
C ILE A 141 -12.48 8.74 14.21
N THR A 142 -11.43 8.14 13.66
CA THR A 142 -10.31 7.59 14.46
C THR A 142 -9.66 8.66 15.33
N ARG A 143 -9.42 9.85 14.79
CA ARG A 143 -8.81 10.98 15.51
C ARG A 143 -9.63 11.36 16.75
N ARG A 144 -10.96 11.38 16.65
CA ARG A 144 -11.85 11.63 17.81
C ARG A 144 -11.78 10.50 18.84
N GLN A 145 -11.63 9.24 18.41
CA GLN A 145 -11.43 8.12 19.33
C GLN A 145 -10.09 8.22 20.07
N PHE A 146 -9.04 8.73 19.42
CA PHE A 146 -7.76 9.00 20.11
C PHE A 146 -7.94 9.98 21.28
N ASP A 147 -8.76 11.04 21.12
CA ASP A 147 -9.07 11.96 22.23
C ASP A 147 -9.75 11.24 23.40
N GLN A 148 -10.64 10.29 23.12
CA GLN A 148 -11.33 9.50 24.14
C GLN A 148 -10.40 8.52 24.86
N LEU A 149 -9.41 7.97 24.16
CA LEU A 149 -8.50 6.96 24.71
C LEU A 149 -7.32 7.55 25.49
N LEU A 150 -6.76 8.66 25.03
CA LEU A 150 -5.54 9.25 25.58
C LEU A 150 -5.77 10.63 26.24
N GLY A 151 -6.92 11.25 25.98
CA GLY A 151 -7.13 12.67 26.28
C GLY A 151 -6.58 13.57 25.17
N ALA A 152 -7.25 14.69 24.92
CA ALA A 152 -7.04 15.47 23.70
C ALA A 152 -5.61 15.98 23.48
N SER A 153 -4.95 16.44 24.55
CA SER A 153 -3.57 16.93 24.49
C SER A 153 -2.57 15.81 24.16
N GLN A 154 -2.69 14.67 24.84
CA GLN A 154 -1.80 13.51 24.62
C GLN A 154 -2.04 12.87 23.25
N ALA A 155 -3.31 12.79 22.82
CA ALA A 155 -3.69 12.31 21.50
C ALA A 155 -3.05 13.14 20.38
N ARG A 156 -3.14 14.46 20.49
CA ARG A 156 -2.52 15.40 19.56
C ARG A 156 -1.01 15.22 19.51
N ASP A 157 -0.36 15.21 20.66
CA ASP A 157 1.09 15.05 20.75
C ASP A 157 1.57 13.72 20.18
N TYR A 158 0.84 12.63 20.48
CA TYR A 158 1.13 11.31 19.94
C TYR A 158 1.05 11.30 18.41
N ILE A 159 -0.04 11.81 17.84
CA ILE A 159 -0.25 11.81 16.39
C ILE A 159 0.78 12.69 15.66
N MET A 160 1.03 13.90 16.18
CA MET A 160 1.95 14.84 15.54
C MET A 160 3.41 14.34 15.59
N LYS A 161 3.84 13.78 16.71
CA LYS A 161 5.25 13.44 16.94
C LYS A 161 5.62 12.03 16.51
N LYS A 162 4.69 11.07 16.61
CA LYS A 162 5.01 9.64 16.44
C LYS A 162 4.42 9.02 15.18
N SER A 163 3.24 9.46 14.75
CA SER A 163 2.50 8.73 13.71
C SER A 163 2.95 9.07 12.29
N ILE A 164 2.96 8.04 11.42
CA ILE A 164 3.25 8.15 9.99
C ILE A 164 1.96 7.94 9.20
N PHE A 165 1.80 8.76 8.16
CA PHE A 165 0.66 8.74 7.24
C PHE A 165 1.16 8.34 5.86
N SER A 166 0.83 7.13 5.42
CA SER A 166 1.23 6.62 4.11
C SER A 166 0.06 6.66 3.14
N ILE A 167 0.25 7.29 1.97
CA ILE A 167 -0.78 7.49 0.95
C ILE A 167 -0.30 6.88 -0.35
N THR A 168 -1.00 5.85 -0.85
CA THR A 168 -0.72 5.17 -2.13
C THR A 168 -1.99 5.14 -2.97
N ILE A 169 -2.19 6.17 -3.80
CA ILE A 169 -3.42 6.37 -4.56
C ILE A 169 -3.14 7.13 -5.87
N GLY A 170 -4.03 7.01 -6.86
CA GLY A 170 -3.94 7.74 -8.13
C GLY A 170 -3.94 6.84 -9.37
N ALA A 171 -3.47 5.58 -9.26
CA ALA A 171 -3.41 4.68 -10.40
C ALA A 171 -4.80 4.39 -11.00
N ASN A 172 -5.79 4.24 -10.13
CA ASN A 172 -7.19 4.03 -10.51
C ASN A 172 -7.81 5.25 -11.21
N ASP A 173 -7.38 6.47 -10.91
CA ASP A 173 -7.88 7.68 -11.57
C ASP A 173 -7.52 7.69 -13.06
N PHE A 174 -6.42 7.06 -13.44
CA PHE A 174 -6.12 6.78 -14.84
C PHE A 174 -6.83 5.52 -15.34
N LEU A 175 -6.58 4.36 -14.71
CA LEU A 175 -7.02 3.06 -15.25
C LEU A 175 -8.54 2.85 -15.23
N ASN A 176 -9.18 3.29 -14.16
CA ASN A 176 -10.60 3.03 -13.84
C ASN A 176 -11.43 4.32 -13.84
N ASN A 177 -10.93 5.36 -14.50
CA ASN A 177 -11.64 6.60 -14.78
C ASN A 177 -11.19 7.20 -16.13
N TYR A 178 -10.09 7.96 -16.19
CA TYR A 178 -9.75 8.75 -17.40
C TYR A 178 -9.49 7.91 -18.64
N LEU A 179 -8.75 6.80 -18.52
CA LEU A 179 -8.41 5.91 -19.65
C LEU A 179 -9.42 4.78 -19.87
N LEU A 180 -10.51 4.73 -19.10
CA LEU A 180 -11.48 3.63 -19.15
C LEU A 180 -12.22 3.60 -20.51
N PRO A 181 -12.05 2.54 -21.33
CA PRO A 181 -12.63 2.50 -22.66
C PRO A 181 -14.15 2.67 -22.65
N VAL A 182 -14.67 3.38 -23.67
CA VAL A 182 -16.11 3.69 -23.89
C VAL A 182 -16.71 4.62 -22.83
N LEU A 183 -16.59 4.29 -21.55
CA LEU A 183 -17.22 5.02 -20.44
C LEU A 183 -16.61 6.40 -20.20
N SER A 184 -15.32 6.60 -20.47
CA SER A 184 -14.64 7.89 -20.27
C SER A 184 -14.60 8.79 -21.50
N VAL A 185 -15.17 8.35 -22.64
CA VAL A 185 -15.06 9.10 -23.91
C VAL A 185 -15.63 10.51 -23.79
N GLY A 186 -16.81 10.66 -23.18
CA GLY A 186 -17.40 11.99 -22.95
C GLY A 186 -16.51 12.89 -22.08
N ALA A 187 -15.98 12.35 -20.98
CA ALA A 187 -15.10 13.09 -20.09
C ALA A 187 -13.79 13.53 -20.79
N ARG A 188 -13.16 12.65 -21.57
CA ARG A 188 -11.93 12.98 -22.33
C ARG A 188 -12.16 13.98 -23.46
N ILE A 189 -13.38 14.11 -23.97
CA ILE A 189 -13.74 15.17 -24.92
C ILE A 189 -13.84 16.52 -24.20
N SER A 190 -14.39 16.54 -22.98
CA SER A 190 -14.56 17.76 -22.19
C SER A 190 -13.31 18.19 -21.41
N GLU A 191 -12.37 17.29 -21.17
CA GLU A 191 -11.24 17.52 -20.27
C GLU A 191 -9.93 16.98 -20.87
N SER A 192 -8.97 17.88 -21.11
CA SER A 192 -7.65 17.53 -21.61
C SER A 192 -6.85 16.75 -20.56
N PRO A 193 -5.84 15.96 -20.96
CA PRO A 193 -5.06 15.20 -19.99
C PRO A 193 -4.35 16.08 -18.96
N ASP A 194 -3.84 17.25 -19.39
CA ASP A 194 -3.21 18.24 -18.51
C ASP A 194 -4.19 18.78 -17.47
N ALA A 195 -5.42 19.12 -17.89
CA ALA A 195 -6.45 19.62 -17.01
C ALA A 195 -6.89 18.56 -15.99
N PHE A 196 -7.05 17.31 -16.43
CA PHE A 196 -7.37 16.20 -15.54
C PHE A 196 -6.28 15.96 -14.48
N VAL A 197 -5.00 15.99 -14.87
CA VAL A 197 -3.88 15.88 -13.93
C VAL A 197 -3.87 17.03 -12.92
N ASP A 198 -4.16 18.26 -13.36
CA ASP A 198 -4.26 19.42 -12.47
C ASP A 198 -5.44 19.29 -11.49
N ASP A 199 -6.58 18.77 -11.94
CA ASP A 199 -7.74 18.53 -11.08
C ASP A 199 -7.43 17.45 -10.02
N MET A 200 -6.80 16.34 -10.41
CA MET A 200 -6.32 15.33 -9.47
C MET A 200 -5.42 15.92 -8.39
N LEU A 201 -4.46 16.78 -8.75
CA LEU A 201 -3.55 17.39 -7.78
C LEU A 201 -4.23 18.44 -6.90
N SER A 202 -5.21 19.15 -7.43
CA SER A 202 -6.06 20.06 -6.65
C SER A 202 -6.83 19.31 -5.56
N HIS A 203 -7.47 18.21 -5.94
CA HIS A 203 -8.16 17.32 -5.00
C HIS A 203 -7.21 16.74 -3.95
N LEU A 204 -6.06 16.21 -4.37
CA LEU A 204 -5.08 15.65 -3.44
C LEU A 204 -4.53 16.71 -2.48
N ARG A 205 -4.24 17.93 -2.94
CA ARG A 205 -3.81 19.05 -2.09
C ARG A 205 -4.83 19.29 -0.97
N ASN A 206 -6.12 19.34 -1.32
CA ASN A 206 -7.19 19.58 -0.35
C ASN A 206 -7.29 18.42 0.66
N GLN A 207 -7.22 17.17 0.19
CA GLN A 207 -7.27 15.98 1.04
C GLN A 207 -6.10 15.92 2.03
N LEU A 208 -4.87 16.19 1.56
CA LEU A 208 -3.69 16.24 2.43
C LEU A 208 -3.75 17.40 3.44
N THR A 209 -4.29 18.56 3.02
CA THR A 209 -4.50 19.70 3.92
C THR A 209 -5.52 19.37 5.01
N ARG A 210 -6.60 18.66 4.68
CA ARG A 210 -7.58 18.16 5.66
C ARG A 210 -6.93 17.20 6.66
N MET A 211 -6.05 16.30 6.22
CA MET A 211 -5.30 15.42 7.12
C MET A 211 -4.37 16.21 8.05
N TYR A 212 -3.67 17.22 7.53
CA TYR A 212 -2.84 18.11 8.34
C TYR A 212 -3.63 18.84 9.43
N GLN A 213 -4.86 19.29 9.12
CA GLN A 213 -5.79 19.88 10.10
C GLN A 213 -6.22 18.88 11.19
N LEU A 214 -6.08 17.58 10.94
CA LEU A 214 -6.34 16.49 11.87
C LEU A 214 -5.05 15.97 12.55
N ASP A 215 -4.09 16.88 12.78
CA ASP A 215 -2.80 16.63 13.46
C ASP A 215 -1.77 15.78 12.70
N ALA A 216 -2.04 15.35 11.46
CA ALA A 216 -1.06 14.61 10.69
C ALA A 216 0.17 15.47 10.34
N ARG A 217 1.38 14.93 10.54
CA ARG A 217 2.64 15.66 10.30
C ARG A 217 3.66 14.89 9.47
N LYS A 218 3.80 13.58 9.62
CA LYS A 218 4.77 12.78 8.85
C LYS A 218 4.06 12.06 7.69
N PHE A 219 4.16 12.63 6.49
CA PHE A 219 3.48 12.12 5.30
C PHE A 219 4.44 11.42 4.34
N VAL A 220 4.04 10.25 3.86
CA VAL A 220 4.72 9.47 2.82
C VAL A 220 3.76 9.35 1.65
N ILE A 221 4.07 10.01 0.54
CA ILE A 221 3.20 10.05 -0.63
C ILE A 221 3.82 9.21 -1.75
N GLY A 222 3.18 8.09 -2.06
CA GLY A 222 3.52 7.25 -3.20
C GLY A 222 3.06 7.90 -4.49
N ASN A 223 3.98 8.06 -5.45
CA ASN A 223 3.61 8.48 -6.79
C ASN A 223 2.96 7.32 -7.58
N VAL A 224 2.39 7.61 -8.76
CA VAL A 224 1.74 6.60 -9.58
C VAL A 224 2.80 5.71 -10.24
N GLY A 225 2.68 4.40 -10.07
CA GLY A 225 3.58 3.41 -10.70
C GLY A 225 3.49 3.39 -12.25
N PRO A 226 4.30 2.57 -12.93
CA PRO A 226 4.28 2.44 -14.38
C PRO A 226 3.05 1.64 -14.86
N ILE A 227 1.87 2.24 -14.75
CA ILE A 227 0.58 1.60 -15.01
C ILE A 227 0.45 1.03 -16.43
N GLY A 228 1.19 1.55 -17.41
CA GLY A 228 1.23 1.01 -18.78
C GLY A 228 2.01 -0.30 -18.92
N CYS A 229 2.77 -0.70 -17.90
CA CYS A 229 3.61 -1.89 -17.90
C CYS A 229 2.99 -3.09 -17.15
N ILE A 230 1.81 -2.94 -16.55
CA ILE A 230 1.16 -4.03 -15.81
C ILE A 230 0.64 -5.11 -16.79
N PRO A 231 0.54 -6.39 -16.36
CA PRO A 231 0.10 -7.47 -17.24
C PRO A 231 -1.25 -7.21 -17.93
N TYR A 232 -2.21 -6.56 -17.25
CA TYR A 232 -3.50 -6.18 -17.85
C TYR A 232 -3.32 -5.27 -19.07
N GLN A 233 -2.63 -4.14 -18.91
CA GLN A 233 -2.42 -3.16 -19.99
C GLN A 233 -1.67 -3.78 -21.17
N LYS A 234 -0.64 -4.59 -20.89
CA LYS A 234 0.12 -5.29 -21.93
C LYS A 234 -0.75 -6.30 -22.70
N THR A 235 -1.66 -6.98 -22.00
CA THR A 235 -2.52 -7.99 -22.63
C THR A 235 -3.60 -7.34 -23.49
N ILE A 236 -4.32 -6.33 -23.00
CA ILE A 236 -5.41 -5.71 -23.77
C ILE A 236 -4.91 -4.90 -24.98
N ASN A 237 -3.67 -4.40 -24.93
CA ASN A 237 -3.03 -3.68 -26.03
C ASN A 237 -2.15 -4.58 -26.92
N GLN A 238 -2.10 -5.89 -26.68
CA GLN A 238 -1.35 -6.87 -27.48
C GLN A 238 0.14 -6.51 -27.65
N LEU A 239 0.77 -6.06 -26.57
CA LEU A 239 2.17 -5.60 -26.56
C LEU A 239 3.18 -6.73 -26.43
N ASP A 240 4.42 -6.49 -26.84
CA ASP A 240 5.52 -7.43 -26.58
C ASP A 240 6.00 -7.41 -25.11
N GLU A 241 6.80 -8.42 -24.74
CA GLU A 241 7.27 -8.60 -23.35
C GLU A 241 8.06 -7.39 -22.81
N ASN A 242 8.76 -6.63 -23.65
CA ASN A 242 9.55 -5.47 -23.21
C ASN A 242 8.84 -4.12 -23.41
N GLU A 243 7.60 -4.15 -23.89
CA GLU A 243 6.82 -2.95 -24.19
C GLU A 243 5.87 -2.57 -23.05
N CYS A 244 5.48 -1.30 -23.05
CA CYS A 244 4.47 -0.73 -22.17
C CYS A 244 3.59 0.26 -22.95
N VAL A 245 2.37 0.49 -22.47
CA VAL A 245 1.46 1.46 -23.07
C VAL A 245 1.98 2.89 -22.83
N SER A 246 2.48 3.52 -23.90
CA SER A 246 3.13 4.83 -23.84
C SER A 246 2.23 5.91 -23.21
N LEU A 247 0.99 6.04 -23.67
CA LEU A 247 0.06 7.07 -23.15
C LEU A 247 -0.19 6.92 -21.64
N ALA A 248 -0.41 5.70 -21.15
CA ALA A 248 -0.67 5.46 -19.73
C ALA A 248 0.53 5.86 -18.86
N ASN A 249 1.75 5.51 -19.29
CA ASN A 249 2.97 5.91 -18.58
C ASN A 249 3.27 7.41 -18.71
N GLN A 250 2.98 8.04 -19.86
CA GLN A 250 3.15 9.47 -20.03
C GLN A 250 2.29 10.24 -19.01
N LEU A 251 1.01 9.90 -18.87
CA LEU A 251 0.13 10.54 -17.88
C LEU A 251 0.59 10.30 -16.45
N ALA A 252 1.03 9.07 -16.12
CA ALA A 252 1.60 8.77 -14.81
C ALA A 252 2.83 9.65 -14.52
N THR A 253 3.78 9.75 -15.46
CA THR A 253 4.99 10.56 -15.28
C THR A 253 4.70 12.06 -15.20
N GLN A 254 3.72 12.56 -15.95
CA GLN A 254 3.28 13.95 -15.89
C GLN A 254 2.68 14.28 -14.52
N TYR A 255 1.78 13.44 -14.02
CA TYR A 255 1.23 13.56 -12.68
C TYR A 255 2.34 13.50 -11.62
N ASN A 256 3.27 12.54 -11.74
CA ASN A 256 4.37 12.37 -10.79
C ASN A 256 5.30 13.59 -10.74
N GLY A 257 5.56 14.24 -11.88
CA GLY A 257 6.34 15.47 -11.94
C GLY A 257 5.66 16.60 -11.17
N LYS A 258 4.38 16.87 -11.46
CA LYS A 258 3.61 17.91 -10.77
C LYS A 258 3.32 17.57 -9.29
N LEU A 259 3.23 16.29 -8.93
CA LEU A 259 3.12 15.84 -7.54
C LEU A 259 4.35 16.25 -6.73
N LYS A 260 5.56 16.10 -7.28
CA LYS A 260 6.80 16.53 -6.62
C LYS A 260 6.75 18.01 -6.26
N ASP A 261 6.29 18.86 -7.19
CA ASP A 261 6.14 20.30 -6.97
C ASP A 261 5.07 20.61 -5.90
N LEU A 262 3.94 19.88 -5.92
CA LEU A 262 2.92 19.97 -4.87
C LEU A 262 3.50 19.65 -3.48
N LEU A 263 4.30 18.60 -3.33
CA LEU A 263 4.89 18.23 -2.04
C LEU A 263 5.90 19.27 -1.55
N ALA A 264 6.66 19.89 -2.45
CA ALA A 264 7.52 21.02 -2.10
C ALA A 264 6.69 22.19 -1.55
N GLN A 265 5.62 22.57 -2.26
CA GLN A 265 4.71 23.63 -1.80
C GLN A 265 4.05 23.30 -0.45
N LEU A 266 3.65 22.05 -0.22
CA LEU A 266 3.06 21.65 1.06
C LEU A 266 4.08 21.73 2.21
N ASN A 267 5.34 21.34 1.99
CA ASN A 267 6.40 21.51 2.99
C ASN A 267 6.67 22.99 3.31
N ASP A 268 6.61 23.88 2.32
CA ASP A 268 6.82 25.32 2.52
C ASP A 268 5.66 26.00 3.26
N ASN A 269 4.43 25.50 3.05
CA ASN A 269 3.21 26.18 3.51
C ASN A 269 2.51 25.53 4.71
N LEU A 270 2.92 24.32 5.15
CA LEU A 270 2.33 23.61 6.29
C LEU A 270 3.37 23.39 7.40
N PRO A 271 3.55 24.36 8.32
CA PRO A 271 4.60 24.31 9.33
C PRO A 271 4.55 23.06 10.21
N GLY A 272 5.72 22.46 10.42
CA GLY A 272 5.89 21.27 11.25
C GLY A 272 5.42 19.98 10.59
N ALA A 273 4.84 20.02 9.38
CA ALA A 273 4.65 18.83 8.57
C ALA A 273 5.90 18.52 7.75
N THR A 274 6.06 17.25 7.40
CA THR A 274 7.09 16.75 6.51
C THR A 274 6.42 15.83 5.50
N PHE A 275 6.43 16.23 4.24
CA PHE A 275 5.97 15.44 3.12
C PHE A 275 7.17 14.86 2.39
N ILE A 276 7.26 13.53 2.35
CA ILE A 276 8.28 12.81 1.59
C ILE A 276 7.63 12.08 0.41
N LEU A 277 8.35 12.03 -0.71
CA LEU A 277 7.96 11.33 -1.92
C LEU A 277 8.51 9.91 -1.90
N ALA A 278 7.62 8.91 -1.97
CA ALA A 278 7.99 7.55 -2.33
C ALA A 278 7.89 7.39 -3.85
N ASN A 279 9.03 7.18 -4.51
CA ASN A 279 9.13 7.09 -5.96
C ASN A 279 8.80 5.67 -6.45
N VAL A 280 7.53 5.31 -6.33
CA VAL A 280 6.97 4.01 -6.73
C VAL A 280 7.20 3.74 -8.22
N TYR A 281 7.09 4.76 -9.08
CA TYR A 281 7.32 4.62 -10.51
C TYR A 281 8.70 4.02 -10.82
N ASP A 282 9.77 4.66 -10.33
CA ASP A 282 11.13 4.20 -10.61
C ASP A 282 11.46 2.90 -9.86
N LEU A 283 10.90 2.69 -8.66
CA LEU A 283 11.06 1.43 -7.93
C LEU A 283 10.49 0.24 -8.70
N VAL A 284 9.26 0.36 -9.21
CA VAL A 284 8.63 -0.72 -9.98
C VAL A 284 9.31 -0.86 -11.35
N MET A 285 9.71 0.24 -11.99
CA MET A 285 10.46 0.17 -13.25
C MET A 285 11.85 -0.49 -13.09
N GLU A 286 12.53 -0.28 -11.96
CA GLU A 286 13.77 -1.00 -11.62
C GLU A 286 13.52 -2.50 -11.53
N LEU A 287 12.44 -2.92 -10.85
CA LEU A 287 12.06 -4.33 -10.82
C LEU A 287 11.71 -4.87 -12.20
N ILE A 288 10.99 -4.11 -13.03
CA ILE A 288 10.58 -4.55 -14.38
C ILE A 288 11.80 -4.70 -15.30
N ARG A 289 12.72 -3.74 -15.29
CA ARG A 289 13.89 -3.74 -16.18
C ARG A 289 14.97 -4.72 -15.72
N ASN A 290 15.11 -4.91 -14.42
CA ASN A 290 16.21 -5.67 -13.82
C ASN A 290 15.72 -6.90 -13.03
N TYR A 291 14.56 -7.46 -13.38
CA TYR A 291 13.89 -8.53 -12.61
C TYR A 291 14.79 -9.72 -12.27
N ASN A 292 15.65 -10.15 -13.21
CA ASN A 292 16.61 -11.24 -13.02
C ASN A 292 17.60 -10.97 -11.87
N LYS A 293 18.04 -9.71 -11.67
CA LYS A 293 18.94 -9.31 -10.58
C LYS A 293 18.31 -9.52 -9.20
N TYR A 294 16.98 -9.43 -9.14
CA TYR A 294 16.20 -9.64 -7.92
C TYR A 294 15.72 -11.08 -7.77
N GLY A 295 16.16 -11.98 -8.67
CA GLY A 295 15.84 -13.40 -8.64
C GLY A 295 14.45 -13.74 -9.17
N PHE A 296 13.75 -12.80 -9.83
CA PHE A 296 12.53 -13.07 -10.58
C PHE A 296 12.87 -13.72 -11.94
N ILE A 297 11.91 -14.45 -12.51
CA ILE A 297 12.01 -15.03 -13.87
C ILE A 297 11.16 -14.29 -14.89
N THR A 298 10.23 -13.44 -14.43
CA THR A 298 9.40 -12.62 -15.31
C THR A 298 8.91 -11.37 -14.57
N ALA A 299 8.84 -10.26 -15.31
CA ALA A 299 8.20 -9.04 -14.88
C ALA A 299 7.01 -8.62 -15.77
N SER A 300 6.61 -9.46 -16.71
CA SER A 300 5.55 -9.13 -17.67
C SER A 300 4.32 -10.01 -17.48
N ARG A 301 4.46 -11.21 -16.90
CA ARG A 301 3.38 -12.18 -16.72
C ARG A 301 2.92 -12.28 -15.27
N ALA A 302 1.61 -12.16 -15.05
CA ALA A 302 1.00 -12.39 -13.74
C ALA A 302 1.19 -13.84 -13.29
N CYS A 303 1.44 -14.05 -11.99
CA CYS A 303 1.50 -15.40 -11.43
C CYS A 303 0.11 -16.05 -11.35
N CYS A 304 -0.90 -15.31 -10.90
CA CYS A 304 -2.28 -15.75 -10.75
C CYS A 304 -3.20 -14.94 -11.67
N GLY A 305 -3.90 -15.63 -12.56
CA GLY A 305 -4.79 -14.98 -13.51
C GLY A 305 -5.06 -15.88 -14.71
N ASN A 306 -6.04 -15.50 -15.52
CA ASN A 306 -6.37 -16.20 -16.75
C ASN A 306 -6.45 -15.22 -17.93
N GLY A 307 -6.29 -15.76 -19.14
CA GLY A 307 -6.56 -15.07 -20.38
C GLY A 307 -5.41 -14.20 -20.88
N GLY A 308 -5.17 -14.30 -22.19
CA GLY A 308 -4.14 -13.57 -22.92
C GLY A 308 -2.70 -13.96 -22.58
N GLN A 309 -1.76 -13.39 -23.34
CA GLN A 309 -0.35 -13.76 -23.33
C GLN A 309 0.35 -13.58 -21.96
N PHE A 310 -0.07 -12.59 -21.17
CA PHE A 310 0.53 -12.28 -19.88
C PHE A 310 -0.34 -12.66 -18.67
N ALA A 311 -1.34 -13.53 -18.87
CA ALA A 311 -2.34 -13.88 -17.85
C ALA A 311 -3.04 -12.63 -17.27
N GLY A 312 -3.26 -11.62 -18.11
CA GLY A 312 -3.64 -10.27 -17.72
C GLY A 312 -5.12 -9.94 -17.85
N ILE A 313 -6.02 -10.84 -18.28
CA ILE A 313 -7.43 -10.46 -18.53
C ILE A 313 -8.31 -10.65 -17.29
N ILE A 314 -8.26 -11.82 -16.67
CA ILE A 314 -9.16 -12.20 -15.60
C ILE A 314 -8.38 -12.13 -14.27
N PRO A 315 -8.85 -11.32 -13.30
CA PRO A 315 -8.24 -11.24 -11.98
C PRO A 315 -8.15 -12.59 -11.27
N CYS A 316 -7.29 -12.65 -10.27
CA CYS A 316 -7.05 -13.85 -9.47
C CYS A 316 -8.31 -14.25 -8.66
N GLY A 317 -8.73 -15.50 -8.80
CA GLY A 317 -9.90 -16.09 -8.14
C GLY A 317 -9.87 -17.61 -8.11
N PRO A 318 -10.96 -18.27 -7.65
CA PRO A 318 -10.95 -19.71 -7.35
C PRO A 318 -10.63 -20.63 -8.54
N THR A 319 -10.89 -20.17 -9.77
CA THR A 319 -10.66 -20.90 -11.02
C THR A 319 -9.46 -20.37 -11.82
N SER A 320 -8.65 -19.51 -11.21
CA SER A 320 -7.45 -18.96 -11.86
C SER A 320 -6.35 -20.00 -11.95
N SER A 321 -5.63 -19.97 -13.07
CA SER A 321 -4.32 -20.61 -13.19
C SER A 321 -3.32 -19.88 -12.27
N MET A 322 -2.35 -20.63 -11.75
CA MET A 322 -1.34 -20.12 -10.86
C MET A 322 0.04 -20.61 -11.29
N CYS A 323 1.04 -19.73 -11.22
CA CYS A 323 2.43 -20.08 -11.44
C CYS A 323 2.95 -21.07 -10.38
N GLN A 324 3.98 -21.84 -10.71
CA GLN A 324 4.57 -22.81 -9.78
C GLN A 324 5.36 -22.14 -8.65
N ASP A 325 6.18 -21.14 -8.98
CA ASP A 325 7.01 -20.42 -8.01
C ASP A 325 6.58 -18.95 -7.91
N ARG A 326 5.74 -18.68 -6.89
CA ARG A 326 5.15 -17.35 -6.65
C ARG A 326 6.20 -16.29 -6.31
N ALA A 327 7.32 -16.68 -5.73
CA ALA A 327 8.40 -15.76 -5.37
C ALA A 327 9.22 -15.30 -6.58
N LYS A 328 9.00 -15.90 -7.76
CA LYS A 328 9.74 -15.62 -9.00
C LYS A 328 9.02 -14.70 -9.96
N HIS A 329 7.85 -14.17 -9.60
CA HIS A 329 7.10 -13.22 -10.42
C HIS A 329 7.07 -11.83 -9.75
N VAL A 330 7.29 -10.77 -10.54
CA VAL A 330 7.08 -9.39 -10.07
C VAL A 330 5.59 -9.15 -9.78
N PHE A 331 4.71 -9.62 -10.65
CA PHE A 331 3.26 -9.41 -10.55
C PHE A 331 2.56 -10.65 -10.00
N TRP A 332 1.75 -10.46 -8.96
CA TRP A 332 0.86 -11.48 -8.44
C TRP A 332 -0.29 -11.73 -9.40
N ASP A 333 -1.01 -10.68 -9.77
CA ASP A 333 -2.19 -10.74 -10.64
C ASP A 333 -2.07 -9.72 -11.80
N PRO A 334 -3.11 -9.50 -12.62
CA PRO A 334 -3.02 -8.57 -13.75
C PRO A 334 -2.64 -7.12 -13.42
N TYR A 335 -2.72 -6.71 -12.15
CA TYR A 335 -2.52 -5.34 -11.70
C TYR A 335 -1.48 -5.22 -10.58
N HIS A 336 -1.45 -6.18 -9.65
CA HIS A 336 -0.81 -6.00 -8.35
C HIS A 336 0.53 -6.73 -8.25
N PRO A 337 1.52 -6.15 -7.54
CA PRO A 337 2.78 -6.83 -7.25
C PRO A 337 2.60 -8.07 -6.37
N SER A 338 3.53 -9.01 -6.50
CA SER A 338 3.69 -10.12 -5.55
C SER A 338 4.24 -9.64 -4.21
N GLU A 339 4.06 -10.45 -3.17
CA GLU A 339 4.71 -10.20 -1.88
C GLU A 339 6.23 -10.08 -2.04
N ALA A 340 6.85 -10.90 -2.91
CA ALA A 340 8.29 -10.83 -3.16
C ALA A 340 8.72 -9.47 -3.74
N ALA A 341 7.92 -8.90 -4.66
CA ALA A 341 8.14 -7.54 -5.14
C ALA A 341 7.89 -6.50 -4.04
N ASN A 342 6.83 -6.64 -3.25
CA ASN A 342 6.51 -5.74 -2.14
C ASN A 342 7.62 -5.68 -1.09
N ILE A 343 8.28 -6.81 -0.78
CA ILE A 343 9.43 -6.86 0.15
C ILE A 343 10.58 -6.00 -0.37
N ILE A 344 10.91 -6.09 -1.65
CA ILE A 344 12.00 -5.30 -2.23
C ILE A 344 11.65 -3.81 -2.24
N ILE A 345 10.42 -3.47 -2.62
CA ILE A 345 9.94 -2.09 -2.64
C ILE A 345 9.97 -1.50 -1.21
N ALA A 346 9.39 -2.21 -0.24
CA ALA A 346 9.37 -1.78 1.16
C ALA A 346 10.79 -1.56 1.70
N LYS A 347 11.74 -2.46 1.41
CA LYS A 347 13.14 -2.31 1.81
C LYS A 347 13.78 -1.03 1.25
N GLN A 348 13.51 -0.69 0.00
CA GLN A 348 14.03 0.56 -0.57
C GLN A 348 13.36 1.81 0.04
N LEU A 349 12.10 1.74 0.45
CA LEU A 349 11.45 2.84 1.16
C LEU A 349 12.00 3.01 2.59
N LEU A 350 12.33 1.90 3.25
CA LEU A 350 12.87 1.89 4.61
C LEU A 350 14.32 2.39 4.67
N ASP A 351 15.17 1.89 3.77
CA ASP A 351 16.63 2.03 3.87
C ASP A 351 17.30 2.57 2.60
N GLY A 352 16.53 2.74 1.51
CA GLY A 352 17.06 3.13 0.21
C GLY A 352 17.49 4.60 0.12
N GLY A 353 18.11 4.93 -1.01
CA GLY A 353 18.60 6.28 -1.30
C GLY A 353 17.52 7.24 -1.81
N LYS A 354 17.92 8.51 -1.97
CA LYS A 354 17.03 9.61 -2.37
C LYS A 354 16.37 9.45 -3.75
N GLN A 355 16.91 8.58 -4.60
CA GLN A 355 16.31 8.22 -5.87
C GLN A 355 14.96 7.46 -5.72
N TYR A 356 14.80 6.75 -4.60
CA TYR A 356 13.61 5.93 -4.32
C TYR A 356 12.69 6.55 -3.28
N ILE A 357 13.24 7.30 -2.34
CA ILE A 357 12.45 8.01 -1.33
C ILE A 357 13.16 9.31 -0.91
N SER A 358 12.48 10.44 -1.04
CA SER A 358 13.10 11.77 -0.90
C SER A 358 12.27 12.71 -0.05
N PRO A 359 12.91 13.56 0.79
CA PRO A 359 14.35 13.77 0.92
C PRO A 359 15.07 12.80 1.87
N MET A 360 14.34 11.92 2.55
CA MET A 360 14.84 10.96 3.54
C MET A 360 14.04 9.67 3.48
N ASN A 361 14.57 8.57 4.03
CA ASN A 361 13.88 7.28 4.08
C ASN A 361 12.91 7.17 5.27
N LEU A 362 12.15 6.08 5.34
CA LEU A 362 11.11 5.92 6.37
C LEU A 362 11.68 5.82 7.79
N ARG A 363 12.87 5.23 7.97
CA ARG A 363 13.51 5.17 9.30
C ARG A 363 13.90 6.58 9.76
N GLN A 364 14.46 7.39 8.86
CA GLN A 364 14.77 8.79 9.14
C GLN A 364 13.51 9.61 9.43
N LEU A 365 12.43 9.41 8.66
CA LEU A 365 11.15 10.10 8.90
C LEU A 365 10.54 9.73 10.27
N ARG A 366 10.61 8.45 10.65
CA ARG A 366 10.14 7.97 11.95
C ARG A 366 10.83 8.72 13.09
N ASP A 367 12.13 8.97 12.95
CA ASP A 367 12.99 9.50 14.01
C ASP A 367 13.05 11.05 14.07
N LEU A 368 12.30 11.77 13.21
CA LEU A 368 12.07 13.22 13.35
C LEU A 368 11.27 13.55 14.62
#